data_AF-M1YUM0-F1
#
_entry.id   AF-M1YUM0-F1
#
_cell.length_a   1.000
_cell.length_b   1.000
_cell.length_c   1.000
_cell.angle_alpha   90.00
_cell.angle_beta   90.00
_cell.angle_gamma   90.00
#
_symmetry.space_group_name_H-M   'P 1'
#
loop_
_entity.id
_entity.type
_entity.pdbx_description
1 polymer ?
#
loop_
_entity_poly.entity_id
_entity_poly.type
_entity_poly.pdbx_seq_one_letter_code
_entity_poly.pdbx_strand_id
1 'polypeptide(L)' 'LTFPVLNAAACVSFLVTGESKAERLASVHHAPDRKERYPAARVDPERVEWWVDSAAVRGVG' A
#
# COMPACT_ATOMS: atom_id res chain seq x y z
N LEU A 1 -13.48 3.37 9.23
CA LEU A 1 -13.18 1.96 8.90
C LEU A 1 -11.93 1.54 9.65
N THR A 2 -11.82 0.28 10.04
CA THR A 2 -10.68 -0.30 10.77
C THR A 2 -10.17 -1.54 10.02
N PHE A 3 -9.01 -2.09 10.42
CA PHE A 3 -8.43 -3.27 9.75
C PHE A 3 -9.37 -4.47 9.63
N PRO A 4 -10.18 -4.84 10.66
CA PRO A 4 -11.14 -5.94 10.51
C PRO A 4 -12.10 -5.75 9.35
N VAL A 5 -12.54 -4.52 9.08
CA VAL A 5 -13.46 -4.25 7.96
C VAL A 5 -12.71 -4.27 6.62
N LEU A 6 -11.51 -3.67 6.55
CA LEU A 6 -10.71 -3.65 5.32
C LEU A 6 -10.28 -5.05 4.89
N ASN A 7 -9.87 -5.89 5.84
CA ASN A 7 -9.39 -7.25 5.54
C ASN A 7 -10.53 -8.26 5.33
N ALA A 8 -11.78 -7.88 5.65
CA ALA A 8 -12.97 -8.68 5.33
C ALA A 8 -13.57 -8.35 3.94
N ALA A 9 -13.05 -7.33 3.24
CA ALA A 9 -13.52 -6.99 1.91
C ALA A 9 -13.03 -8.02 0.87
N ALA A 10 -13.82 -8.25 -0.19
CA ALA A 10 -13.40 -9.11 -1.30
C ALA A 10 -12.21 -8.52 -2.09
N CYS A 11 -12.10 -7.18 -2.14
CA CYS A 11 -11.00 -6.49 -2.79
C CYS A 11 -10.75 -5.14 -2.12
N VAL A 12 -9.47 -4.77 -1.94
CA VAL A 12 -9.06 -3.39 -1.60
C VAL A 12 -8.10 -2.87 -2.66
N SER A 13 -8.46 -1.75 -3.26
CA SER A 13 -7.63 -1.06 -4.25
C SER A 13 -7.04 0.22 -3.66
N PHE A 14 -5.72 0.32 -3.66
CA PHE A 14 -4.99 1.55 -3.35
C PHE A 14 -4.74 2.33 -4.64
N LEU A 15 -5.13 3.60 -4.66
CA LEU A 15 -4.80 4.55 -5.72
C LEU A 15 -3.74 5.53 -5.20
N VAL A 16 -2.55 5.52 -5.81
CA VAL A 16 -1.40 6.31 -5.37
C VAL A 16 -0.82 7.08 -6.54
N THR A 17 -0.79 8.40 -6.44
CA THR A 17 -0.33 9.30 -7.50
C THR A 17 0.65 10.35 -6.98
N GLY A 18 1.57 10.75 -7.84
CA GLY A 18 2.54 11.82 -7.60
C GLY A 18 3.86 11.37 -6.96
N GLU A 19 4.93 12.04 -7.36
CA GLU A 19 6.31 11.75 -6.94
C GLU A 19 6.51 11.80 -5.42
N SER A 20 5.78 12.68 -4.71
CA SER A 20 5.85 12.80 -3.25
C SER A 20 5.51 11.50 -2.48
N LYS A 21 4.92 10.51 -3.15
CA LYS A 21 4.54 9.22 -2.56
C LYS A 21 5.56 8.10 -2.82
N ALA A 22 6.54 8.31 -3.69
CA ALA A 22 7.45 7.26 -4.13
C ALA A 22 8.24 6.59 -3.00
N GLU A 23 8.88 7.38 -2.14
CA GLU A 23 9.66 6.85 -1.01
C GLU A 23 8.78 6.10 0.01
N ARG A 24 7.58 6.64 0.30
CA ARG A 24 6.64 6.01 1.23
C ARG A 24 6.06 4.72 0.66
N LEU A 25 5.74 4.70 -0.63
CA LEU A 25 5.26 3.49 -1.30
C LEU A 25 6.34 2.41 -1.29
N ALA A 26 7.59 2.76 -1.61
CA ALA A 26 8.74 1.85 -1.47
C ALA A 26 8.83 1.23 -0.07
N SER A 27 8.70 2.06 0.97
CA SER A 27 8.77 1.62 2.37
C SER A 27 7.62 0.67 2.73
N VAL A 28 6.41 0.93 2.23
CA VAL A 28 5.23 0.07 2.45
C VAL A 28 5.41 -1.32 1.85
N HIS A 29 6.17 -1.46 0.76
CA HIS A 29 6.44 -2.75 0.12
C HIS A 29 7.67 -3.46 0.71
N HIS A 30 8.74 -2.72 0.99
CA HIS A 30 10.06 -3.31 1.19
C HIS A 30 10.64 -3.19 2.59
N ALA A 31 10.12 -2.29 3.45
CA ALA A 31 10.70 -2.11 4.78
C ALA A 31 10.55 -3.40 5.63
N PRO A 32 11.60 -3.80 6.38
CA PRO A 32 11.53 -4.98 7.25
C PRO A 32 10.43 -4.88 8.33
N ASP A 33 10.21 -3.67 8.86
CA ASP A 33 9.23 -3.32 9.90
C ASP A 33 7.94 -2.70 9.33
N ARG A 34 7.65 -2.98 8.05
CA ARG A 34 6.56 -2.30 7.33
C ARG A 34 5.19 -2.47 7.99
N LYS A 35 4.90 -3.64 8.58
CA LYS A 35 3.59 -3.94 9.19
C LYS A 35 3.40 -3.20 10.50
N GLU A 36 4.47 -2.93 11.23
CA GLU A 36 4.48 -2.17 12.47
C GLU A 36 4.30 -0.68 12.19
N ARG A 37 4.93 -0.18 11.11
CA ARG A 37 5.06 1.25 10.84
C ARG A 37 4.02 1.81 9.87
N TYR A 38 3.56 1.02 8.91
CA TYR A 38 2.69 1.50 7.83
C TYR A 38 1.35 0.76 7.83
N PRO A 39 0.23 1.46 8.14
CA PRO A 39 -1.11 0.87 8.09
C PRO A 39 -1.45 0.18 6.77
N ALA A 40 -0.99 0.73 5.64
CA ALA A 40 -1.24 0.16 4.32
C ALA A 40 -0.59 -1.23 4.14
N ALA A 41 0.53 -1.52 4.81
CA ALA A 41 1.17 -2.84 4.79
C ALA A 41 0.43 -3.90 5.62
N ARG A 42 -0.57 -3.48 6.42
CA ARG A 42 -1.43 -4.36 7.23
C ARG A 42 -2.75 -4.69 6.56
N VAL A 43 -3.05 -4.07 5.42
CA VAL A 43 -4.24 -4.37 4.64
C VAL A 43 -3.99 -5.63 3.83
N ASP A 44 -4.76 -6.67 4.14
CA ASP A 44 -4.55 -8.04 3.63
C ASP A 44 -5.91 -8.77 3.42
N PRO A 45 -6.80 -8.24 2.57
CA PRO A 45 -7.99 -8.94 2.08
C PRO A 45 -7.64 -10.06 1.08
N GLU A 46 -8.65 -10.78 0.59
CA GLU A 46 -8.50 -11.82 -0.45
C GLU A 46 -7.79 -11.29 -1.72
N ARG A 47 -8.09 -10.04 -2.13
CA ARG A 47 -7.42 -9.39 -3.26
C ARG A 47 -7.00 -7.96 -2.93
N VAL A 48 -5.73 -7.64 -3.19
CA VAL A 48 -5.18 -6.28 -3.09
C VAL A 48 -4.69 -5.81 -4.45
N GLU A 49 -5.09 -4.60 -4.84
CA GLU A 49 -4.64 -3.96 -6.07
C GLU A 49 -3.95 -2.63 -5.76
N TRP A 50 -2.83 -2.37 -6.43
CA TRP A 50 -2.10 -1.10 -6.34
C TRP A 50 -2.13 -0.42 -7.70
N TRP A 51 -2.87 0.67 -7.80
CA TRP A 51 -2.95 1.53 -8.96
C TRP A 51 -2.02 2.71 -8.74
N VAL A 52 -0.90 2.72 -9.45
CA VAL A 52 0.20 3.64 -9.21
C VAL A 52 0.59 4.34 -10.51
N ASP A 53 0.74 5.65 -10.48
CA ASP A 53 1.29 6.38 -11.63
C ASP A 53 2.81 6.21 -11.76
N SER A 54 3.36 6.62 -12.90
CA SER A 54 4.79 6.49 -13.18
C SER A 54 5.67 7.33 -12.26
N ALA A 55 5.14 8.40 -11.65
CA ALA A 55 5.87 9.25 -10.71
C ALA A 55 5.99 8.59 -9.33
N ALA A 56 4.92 7.96 -8.86
CA ALA A 56 4.86 7.31 -7.55
C ALA A 56 5.54 5.92 -7.53
N VAL A 57 5.65 5.22 -8.67
CA VAL A 57 6.24 3.87 -8.71
C VAL A 57 7.78 3.85 -8.64
N ARG A 58 8.44 5.00 -8.81
CA ARG A 58 9.91 5.10 -8.99
C ARG A 58 10.74 4.43 -7.88
N GLY A 59 10.22 4.35 -6.65
CA GLY A 59 10.93 3.76 -5.51
C GLY A 59 10.65 2.28 -5.26
N VAL A 60 9.74 1.65 -6.02
CA VAL A 60 9.21 0.31 -5.71
C VAL A 60 9.97 -0.82 -6.41
N GLY A 61 10.88 -0.50 -7.35
CA GLY A 61 11.66 -1.45 -8.15
C GLY A 61 12.82 -2.11 -7.44
#